data_AF-A0A1I0C6J3-F1
#
_entry.id   AF-A0A1I0C6J3-F1
#
_cell.length_a   1.000
_cell.length_b   1.000
_cell.length_c   1.000
_cell.angle_alpha   90.00
_cell.angle_beta   90.00
_cell.angle_gamma   90.00
#
_symmetry.space_group_name_H-M   'P 1'
#
loop_
_entity.id
_entity.type
_entity.pdbx_description
1 polymer ?
#
loop_
_entity_poly.entity_id
_entity_poly.type
_entity_poly.pdbx_seq_one_letter_code
_entity_poly.pdbx_strand_id
1 'polypeptide(L)'
;MIDTNVSLDLMSFVETNILPRYTAFGRSHGLNHVQRVIANSLVLAKQMGADINMAYVIAAYHDLGMSGPRAIHHLTSGKILAADMRLRKWFTPDQIILMKEAVEDHRASASHVPRSIYGKIVAEADRDLDAEVVFSRAVEFGVENYPDKDKEEQWLRFQHHMQEKYSNNGYIKLWIPNSPNEKKLKAVRDIIENPTLLREQFEKYYAQVGRNK
;
A
#
# COMPACT_ATOMS: atom_id res chain seq x y z
N MET A 1 -28.84 2.09 3.98
CA MET A 1 -28.15 0.84 4.38
C MET A 1 -26.73 0.94 3.87
N ILE A 2 -25.72 0.57 4.66
CA ILE A 2 -24.34 0.49 4.19
C ILE A 2 -24.24 -0.84 3.42
N ASP A 3 -23.96 -0.78 2.13
CA ASP A 3 -23.78 -1.98 1.33
C ASP A 3 -22.59 -2.79 1.86
N THR A 4 -22.79 -4.09 2.06
CA THR A 4 -21.76 -4.98 2.61
C THR A 4 -20.83 -5.55 1.54
N ASN A 5 -21.17 -5.34 0.26
CA ASN A 5 -20.43 -5.83 -0.90
C ASN A 5 -20.28 -4.71 -1.93
N VAL A 6 -19.19 -4.77 -2.69
CA VAL A 6 -18.93 -3.83 -3.79
C VAL A 6 -19.95 -4.06 -4.92
N SER A 7 -20.48 -2.99 -5.50
CA SER A 7 -21.38 -3.09 -6.65
C SER A 7 -20.70 -3.79 -7.82
N LEU A 8 -21.38 -4.76 -8.43
CA LEU A 8 -20.83 -5.59 -9.51
C LEU A 8 -20.45 -4.76 -10.75
N ASP A 9 -21.23 -3.74 -11.07
CA ASP A 9 -20.96 -2.88 -12.23
C ASP A 9 -19.76 -1.95 -11.98
N LEU A 10 -19.57 -1.48 -10.74
CA LEU A 10 -18.39 -0.74 -10.32
C LEU A 10 -17.13 -1.63 -10.31
N MET A 11 -17.26 -2.85 -9.79
CA MET A 11 -16.19 -3.84 -9.80
C MET A 11 -15.73 -4.13 -11.24
N SER A 12 -16.67 -4.43 -12.14
CA SER A 12 -16.38 -4.64 -13.57
C SER A 12 -15.67 -3.43 -14.20
N PHE A 13 -16.11 -2.21 -13.88
CA PHE A 13 -15.45 -0.99 -14.34
C PHE A 13 -14.00 -0.91 -13.87
N VAL A 14 -13.74 -1.08 -12.57
CA VAL A 14 -12.40 -0.98 -11.97
C VAL A 14 -11.48 -2.06 -12.53
N GLU A 15 -11.93 -3.32 -12.58
CA GLU A 15 -11.13 -4.44 -13.08
C GLU A 15 -10.78 -4.30 -14.57
N THR A 16 -11.66 -3.70 -15.36
CA THR A 16 -11.44 -3.53 -16.81
C THR A 16 -10.63 -2.28 -17.13
N ASN A 17 -10.84 -1.18 -16.41
CA ASN A 17 -10.33 0.13 -16.81
C ASN A 17 -9.17 0.63 -15.95
N ILE A 18 -9.06 0.16 -14.71
CA ILE A 18 -8.17 0.75 -13.70
C ILE A 18 -7.05 -0.22 -13.34
N LEU A 19 -7.37 -1.44 -12.91
CA LEU A 19 -6.36 -2.42 -12.50
C LEU A 19 -5.34 -2.77 -13.60
N PRO A 20 -5.70 -2.86 -14.89
CA PRO A 20 -4.72 -3.14 -15.94
C PRO A 20 -3.61 -2.10 -16.05
N ARG A 21 -3.80 -0.87 -15.53
CA ARG A 21 -2.76 0.16 -15.54
C ARG A 21 -1.56 -0.19 -14.65
N TYR A 22 -1.76 -1.04 -13.64
CA TYR A 22 -0.70 -1.49 -12.74
C TYR A 22 0.28 -2.47 -13.40
N THR A 23 -0.04 -3.02 -14.58
CA THR A 23 0.90 -3.89 -15.32
C THR A 23 2.11 -3.14 -15.86
N ALA A 24 2.02 -1.80 -15.95
CA ALA A 24 3.12 -0.94 -16.34
C ALA A 24 4.10 -0.64 -15.19
N PHE A 25 3.82 -1.10 -13.96
CA PHE A 25 4.64 -0.81 -12.78
C PHE A 25 5.56 -1.98 -12.42
N GLY A 26 6.65 -1.69 -11.69
CA GLY A 26 7.58 -2.71 -11.19
C GLY A 26 6.93 -3.67 -10.18
N ARG A 27 7.61 -4.78 -9.84
CA ARG A 27 7.02 -5.85 -8.99
C ARG A 27 6.55 -5.31 -7.64
N SER A 28 7.29 -4.36 -7.09
CA SER A 28 6.98 -3.73 -5.82
C SER A 28 5.72 -2.87 -5.83
N HIS A 29 5.13 -2.51 -6.98
CA HIS A 29 3.92 -1.67 -7.11
C HIS A 29 2.92 -2.20 -8.15
N GLY A 30 3.06 -3.45 -8.61
CA GLY A 30 2.24 -4.03 -9.68
C GLY A 30 0.87 -4.54 -9.23
N LEU A 31 0.22 -5.34 -10.09
CA LEU A 31 -1.15 -5.84 -9.88
C LEU A 31 -1.35 -6.56 -8.52
N ASN A 32 -0.35 -7.36 -8.10
CA ASN A 32 -0.41 -8.09 -6.83
C ASN A 32 -0.47 -7.13 -5.62
N HIS A 33 0.20 -5.98 -5.69
CA HIS A 33 0.18 -4.97 -4.63
C HIS A 33 -1.22 -4.38 -4.49
N VAL A 34 -1.76 -3.81 -5.58
CA VAL A 34 -3.08 -3.15 -5.54
C VAL A 34 -4.19 -4.11 -5.13
N GLN A 35 -4.14 -5.38 -5.55
CA GLN A 35 -5.13 -6.39 -5.15
C GLN A 35 -5.11 -6.65 -3.64
N ARG A 36 -3.93 -6.72 -3.01
CA ARG A 36 -3.82 -6.84 -1.55
C ARG A 36 -4.31 -5.58 -0.84
N VAL A 37 -3.96 -4.39 -1.34
CA VAL A 37 -4.44 -3.11 -0.78
C VAL A 37 -5.96 -3.01 -0.87
N ILE A 38 -6.56 -3.44 -1.98
CA ILE A 38 -8.02 -3.54 -2.13
C ILE A 38 -8.60 -4.50 -1.09
N ALA A 39 -8.10 -5.73 -1.01
CA ALA A 39 -8.61 -6.73 -0.06
C ALA A 39 -8.53 -6.22 1.40
N ASN A 40 -7.40 -5.63 1.79
CA ASN A 40 -7.20 -5.04 3.11
C ASN A 40 -8.15 -3.86 3.34
N SER A 41 -8.33 -2.98 2.34
CA SER A 41 -9.23 -1.81 2.44
C SER A 41 -10.68 -2.24 2.63
N LEU A 42 -11.13 -3.30 1.97
CA LEU A 42 -12.49 -3.83 2.11
C LEU A 42 -12.73 -4.41 3.51
N VAL A 43 -11.75 -5.11 4.09
CA VAL A 43 -11.83 -5.62 5.47
C VAL A 43 -11.94 -4.45 6.45
N LEU A 44 -11.07 -3.45 6.31
CA LEU A 44 -11.06 -2.27 7.19
C LEU A 44 -12.33 -1.43 7.02
N ALA A 45 -12.83 -1.24 5.80
CA ALA A 45 -14.08 -0.50 5.56
C ALA A 45 -15.27 -1.15 6.27
N LYS A 46 -15.38 -2.49 6.21
CA LYS A 46 -16.41 -3.24 6.94
C LYS A 46 -16.28 -3.06 8.45
N GLN A 47 -15.06 -3.17 8.99
CA GLN A 47 -14.79 -2.96 10.42
C GLN A 47 -15.17 -1.55 10.87
N MET A 48 -14.93 -0.55 10.04
CA MET A 48 -15.16 0.87 10.37
C MET A 48 -16.56 1.38 10.00
N GLY A 49 -17.42 0.55 9.41
CA GLY A 49 -18.73 0.98 8.91
C GLY A 49 -18.64 2.05 7.82
N ALA A 50 -17.59 2.01 7.00
CA ALA A 50 -17.40 2.93 5.87
C ALA A 50 -18.06 2.38 4.60
N ASP A 51 -18.44 3.28 3.68
CA ASP A 51 -18.93 2.89 2.35
C ASP A 51 -17.90 2.03 1.60
N ILE A 52 -18.28 0.79 1.32
CA ILE A 52 -17.39 -0.20 0.71
C ILE A 52 -17.04 0.14 -0.75
N ASN A 53 -17.93 0.79 -1.49
CA ASN A 53 -17.69 1.19 -2.88
C ASN A 53 -16.65 2.32 -2.94
N MET A 54 -16.74 3.29 -2.03
CA MET A 54 -15.72 4.34 -1.91
C MET A 54 -14.37 3.75 -1.51
N ALA A 55 -14.32 2.89 -0.50
CA ALA A 55 -13.06 2.25 -0.08
C ALA A 55 -12.41 1.42 -1.21
N TYR A 56 -13.22 0.70 -1.98
CA TYR A 56 -12.77 -0.07 -3.15
C TYR A 56 -12.11 0.82 -4.21
N VAL A 57 -12.76 1.92 -4.59
CA VAL A 57 -12.26 2.85 -5.61
C VAL A 57 -11.01 3.58 -5.14
N ILE A 58 -10.99 4.07 -3.90
CA ILE A 58 -9.83 4.73 -3.31
C ILE A 58 -8.61 3.79 -3.37
N ALA A 59 -8.78 2.54 -2.93
CA ALA A 59 -7.72 1.54 -2.99
C ALA A 59 -7.27 1.22 -4.42
N ALA A 60 -8.20 1.12 -5.38
CA ALA A 60 -7.83 0.87 -6.78
C ALA A 60 -7.06 2.02 -7.42
N TYR A 61 -7.31 3.27 -7.00
CA TYR A 61 -6.68 4.46 -7.59
C TYR A 61 -5.41 4.94 -6.86
N HIS A 62 -5.14 4.46 -5.64
CA HIS A 62 -4.15 5.08 -4.73
C HIS A 62 -2.75 5.29 -5.35
N ASP A 63 -2.30 4.35 -6.18
CA ASP A 63 -0.94 4.31 -6.74
C ASP A 63 -0.88 4.57 -8.25
N LEU A 64 -1.96 5.00 -8.90
CA LEU A 64 -1.95 5.26 -10.35
C LEU A 64 -0.97 6.36 -10.77
N GLY A 65 -0.58 7.24 -9.85
CA GLY A 65 0.46 8.26 -10.05
C GLY A 65 1.89 7.70 -10.11
N MET A 66 2.10 6.40 -9.85
CA MET A 66 3.40 5.74 -9.94
C MET A 66 3.93 5.63 -11.38
N SER A 67 3.11 5.94 -12.39
CA SER A 67 3.59 6.13 -13.77
C SER A 67 4.48 7.38 -13.93
N GLY A 68 4.49 8.27 -12.93
CA GLY A 68 5.29 9.50 -12.90
C GLY A 68 6.25 9.54 -11.71
N PRO A 69 6.71 10.74 -11.29
CA PRO A 69 7.66 10.87 -10.19
C PRO A 69 7.10 10.36 -8.86
N ARG A 70 7.78 9.37 -8.26
CA ARG A 70 7.43 8.78 -6.96
C ARG A 70 7.29 9.83 -5.85
N ALA A 71 8.02 10.93 -5.86
CA ALA A 71 7.92 11.94 -4.82
C ALA A 71 6.51 12.53 -4.67
N ILE A 72 5.74 12.58 -5.77
CA ILE A 72 4.41 13.20 -5.83
C ILE A 72 3.30 12.25 -6.29
N HIS A 73 3.55 10.93 -6.37
CA HIS A 73 2.61 9.94 -6.90
C HIS A 73 1.21 10.05 -6.26
N HIS A 74 1.10 10.08 -4.94
CA HIS A 74 -0.15 10.34 -4.19
C HIS A 74 -0.98 11.54 -4.69
N LEU A 75 -0.34 12.70 -4.95
CA LEU A 75 -1.03 13.88 -5.50
C LEU A 75 -1.47 13.64 -6.94
N THR A 76 -0.63 12.99 -7.74
CA THR A 76 -0.95 12.62 -9.12
C THR A 76 -2.11 11.62 -9.16
N SER A 77 -2.11 10.60 -8.29
CA SER A 77 -3.20 9.63 -8.13
C SER A 77 -4.51 10.31 -7.76
N GLY A 78 -4.48 11.27 -6.81
CA GLY A 78 -5.65 12.06 -6.43
C GLY A 78 -6.21 12.88 -7.60
N LYS A 79 -5.33 13.49 -8.41
CA LYS A 79 -5.71 14.17 -9.66
C LYS A 79 -6.32 13.21 -10.69
N ILE A 80 -5.74 12.03 -10.87
CA ILE A 80 -6.27 11.00 -11.77
C ILE A 80 -7.69 10.58 -11.35
N LEU A 81 -7.90 10.35 -10.05
CA LEU A 81 -9.21 9.99 -9.49
C LEU A 81 -10.23 11.11 -9.75
N ALA A 82 -9.90 12.35 -9.39
CA ALA A 82 -10.83 13.48 -9.52
C ALA A 82 -11.17 13.83 -10.97
N ALA A 83 -10.24 13.57 -11.90
CA ALA A 83 -10.45 13.79 -13.33
C ALA A 83 -11.30 12.70 -14.01
N ASP A 84 -11.47 11.53 -13.37
CA ASP A 84 -12.22 10.43 -13.97
C ASP A 84 -13.75 10.66 -13.86
N MET A 85 -14.30 11.35 -14.86
CA MET A 85 -15.72 11.69 -14.92
C MET A 85 -16.64 10.47 -14.91
N ARG A 86 -16.14 9.27 -15.26
CA ARG A 86 -16.94 8.04 -15.27
C ARG A 86 -17.38 7.65 -13.85
N LEU A 87 -16.61 8.03 -12.83
CA LEU A 87 -16.94 7.79 -11.42
C LEU A 87 -18.24 8.48 -10.98
N ARG A 88 -18.68 9.54 -11.69
CA ARG A 88 -19.94 10.25 -11.41
C ARG A 88 -21.19 9.39 -11.62
N LYS A 89 -21.06 8.22 -12.25
CA LYS A 89 -22.13 7.22 -12.33
C LYS A 89 -22.48 6.66 -10.96
N TRP A 90 -21.52 6.56 -10.03
CA TRP A 90 -21.71 5.94 -8.72
C TRP A 90 -21.57 6.92 -7.55
N PHE A 91 -20.84 8.02 -7.73
CA PHE A 91 -20.46 8.91 -6.64
C PHE A 91 -20.82 10.36 -6.91
N THR A 92 -21.26 11.05 -5.87
CA THR A 92 -21.49 12.49 -5.87
C THR A 92 -20.16 13.26 -6.00
N PRO A 93 -20.21 14.54 -6.42
CA PRO A 93 -19.01 15.39 -6.45
C PRO A 93 -18.27 15.46 -5.10
N ASP A 94 -19.00 15.56 -3.99
CA ASP A 94 -18.40 15.62 -2.64
C ASP A 94 -17.71 14.31 -2.26
N GLN A 95 -18.31 13.16 -2.60
CA GLN A 95 -17.66 11.87 -2.43
C GLN A 95 -16.38 11.78 -3.27
N ILE A 96 -16.37 12.27 -4.50
CA ILE A 96 -15.16 12.30 -5.36
C ILE A 96 -14.06 13.17 -4.74
N ILE A 97 -14.41 14.33 -4.18
CA ILE A 97 -13.45 15.17 -3.45
C ILE A 97 -12.88 14.38 -2.27
N LEU A 98 -13.73 13.79 -1.43
CA LEU A 98 -13.28 12.99 -0.28
C LEU A 98 -12.37 11.83 -0.70
N MET A 99 -12.70 11.13 -1.79
CA MET A 99 -11.89 10.03 -2.33
C MET A 99 -10.52 10.50 -2.82
N LYS A 100 -10.46 11.65 -3.52
CA LYS A 100 -9.19 12.29 -3.90
C LYS A 100 -8.34 12.56 -2.67
N GLU A 101 -8.93 13.15 -1.63
CA GLU A 101 -8.21 13.46 -0.40
C GLU A 101 -7.68 12.21 0.31
N ALA A 102 -8.49 11.15 0.36
CA ALA A 102 -8.06 9.87 0.91
C ALA A 102 -6.88 9.27 0.14
N VAL A 103 -6.90 9.34 -1.20
CA VAL A 103 -5.78 8.91 -2.05
C VAL A 103 -4.53 9.76 -1.78
N GLU A 104 -4.65 11.06 -1.60
CA GLU A 104 -3.50 11.93 -1.30
C GLU A 104 -2.89 11.60 0.08
N ASP A 105 -3.69 11.12 1.03
CA ASP A 105 -3.27 10.89 2.41
C ASP A 105 -2.68 9.49 2.66
N HIS A 106 -2.59 8.61 1.64
CA HIS A 106 -2.27 7.19 1.87
C HIS A 106 -0.83 6.92 2.33
N ARG A 107 0.10 7.84 2.07
CA ARG A 107 1.54 7.58 2.24
C ARG A 107 1.92 7.29 3.70
N ALA A 108 2.65 6.20 3.92
CA ALA A 108 3.23 5.88 5.23
C ALA A 108 4.20 6.96 5.75
N SER A 109 4.87 7.69 4.86
CA SER A 109 5.80 8.77 5.19
C SER A 109 5.12 10.14 5.36
N ALA A 110 3.78 10.21 5.30
CA ALA A 110 3.07 11.47 5.52
C ALA A 110 3.28 11.95 6.96
N SER A 111 3.58 13.24 7.13
CA SER A 111 3.81 13.83 8.46
C SER A 111 2.51 14.16 9.20
N HIS A 112 1.37 14.12 8.52
CA HIS A 112 0.07 14.44 9.06
C HIS A 112 -0.85 13.21 9.14
N VAL A 113 -1.88 13.33 9.96
CA VAL A 113 -2.97 12.34 10.03
C VAL A 113 -3.81 12.44 8.76
N PRO A 114 -4.30 11.32 8.19
CA PRO A 114 -5.27 11.37 7.12
C PRO A 114 -6.54 12.14 7.50
N ARG A 115 -7.07 12.94 6.57
CA ARG A 115 -8.18 13.87 6.79
C ARG A 115 -9.51 13.19 7.08
N SER A 116 -9.71 11.97 6.59
CA SER A 116 -10.97 11.23 6.68
C SER A 116 -10.76 9.78 7.12
N ILE A 117 -11.85 9.11 7.51
CA ILE A 117 -11.83 7.67 7.78
C ILE A 117 -11.36 6.87 6.56
N TYR A 118 -11.71 7.30 5.36
CA TYR A 118 -11.26 6.67 4.12
C TYR A 118 -9.76 6.84 3.89
N GLY A 119 -9.22 8.01 4.20
CA GLY A 119 -7.77 8.24 4.21
C GLY A 119 -7.07 7.30 5.20
N LYS A 120 -7.63 7.11 6.40
CA LYS A 120 -7.10 6.15 7.38
C LYS A 120 -7.17 4.71 6.87
N ILE A 121 -8.27 4.31 6.23
CA ILE A 121 -8.46 2.97 5.66
C ILE A 121 -7.41 2.69 4.60
N VAL A 122 -7.27 3.54 3.57
CA VAL A 122 -6.30 3.28 2.50
C VAL A 122 -4.87 3.39 2.99
N ALA A 123 -4.56 4.38 3.84
CA ALA A 123 -3.23 4.53 4.43
C ALA A 123 -2.84 3.33 5.27
N GLU A 124 -3.81 2.65 5.90
CA GLU A 124 -3.55 1.45 6.68
C GLU A 124 -3.48 0.19 5.82
N ALA A 125 -4.37 0.06 4.84
CA ALA A 125 -4.36 -1.04 3.89
C ALA A 125 -3.08 -1.11 3.06
N ASP A 126 -2.55 0.05 2.64
CA ASP A 126 -1.33 0.19 1.84
C ASP A 126 -0.04 -0.20 2.59
N ARG A 127 -0.08 -0.22 3.94
CA ARG A 127 1.10 -0.66 4.72
C ARG A 127 1.47 -2.11 4.47
N ASP A 128 0.51 -2.93 4.05
CA ASP A 128 0.70 -4.32 3.59
C ASP A 128 1.60 -5.13 4.54
N LEU A 129 1.26 -5.12 5.82
CA LEU A 129 2.15 -5.48 6.94
C LEU A 129 2.39 -6.98 7.15
N ASP A 130 2.03 -7.82 6.19
CA ASP A 130 2.41 -9.23 6.26
C ASP A 130 3.94 -9.33 6.27
N ALA A 131 4.51 -10.05 7.23
CA ALA A 131 5.97 -10.09 7.42
C ALA A 131 6.70 -10.59 6.18
N GLU A 132 6.16 -11.61 5.50
CA GLU A 132 6.72 -12.09 4.25
C GLU A 132 6.73 -11.01 3.18
N VAL A 133 5.63 -10.26 3.07
CA VAL A 133 5.49 -9.18 2.08
C VAL A 133 6.40 -8.01 2.40
N VAL A 134 6.50 -7.60 3.67
CA VAL A 134 7.36 -6.50 4.13
C VAL A 134 8.82 -6.79 3.80
N PHE A 135 9.32 -7.98 4.15
CA PHE A 135 10.73 -8.31 3.95
C PHE A 135 11.05 -8.60 2.47
N SER A 136 10.21 -9.35 1.76
CA SER A 136 10.42 -9.64 0.34
C SER A 136 10.45 -8.38 -0.51
N ARG A 137 9.45 -7.48 -0.37
CA ARG A 137 9.41 -6.21 -1.13
C ARG A 137 10.57 -5.30 -0.79
N ALA A 138 11.03 -5.28 0.46
CA ALA A 138 12.19 -4.50 0.84
C ALA A 138 13.46 -5.03 0.16
N VAL A 139 13.60 -6.34 -0.03
CA VAL A 139 14.72 -6.91 -0.78
C VAL A 139 14.58 -6.65 -2.28
N GLU A 140 13.41 -6.92 -2.87
CA GLU A 140 13.12 -6.67 -4.28
C GLU A 140 13.40 -5.21 -4.67
N PHE A 141 12.93 -4.25 -3.88
CA PHE A 141 13.19 -2.83 -4.11
C PHE A 141 14.69 -2.52 -4.15
N GLY A 142 15.47 -3.14 -3.25
CA GLY A 142 16.92 -2.96 -3.21
C GLY A 142 17.59 -3.43 -4.49
N VAL A 143 17.23 -4.62 -4.96
CA VAL A 143 17.78 -5.21 -6.18
C VAL A 143 17.32 -4.46 -7.44
N GLU A 144 16.07 -3.99 -7.48
CA GLU A 144 15.51 -3.21 -8.60
C GLU A 144 16.18 -1.83 -8.73
N ASN A 145 16.42 -1.13 -7.63
CA ASN A 145 16.85 0.27 -7.65
C ASN A 145 18.36 0.47 -7.45
N TYR A 146 19.07 -0.54 -6.94
CA TYR A 146 20.50 -0.49 -6.68
C TYR A 146 21.19 -1.77 -7.17
N PRO A 147 21.13 -2.06 -8.48
CA PRO A 147 21.62 -3.32 -9.05
C PRO A 147 23.13 -3.53 -8.87
N ASP A 148 23.89 -2.45 -8.71
CA ASP A 148 25.35 -2.48 -8.56
C ASP A 148 25.83 -2.79 -7.14
N LYS A 149 24.91 -2.81 -6.16
CA LYS A 149 25.25 -3.12 -4.77
C LYS A 149 25.53 -4.61 -4.59
N ASP A 150 26.61 -4.92 -3.88
CA ASP A 150 26.86 -6.28 -3.46
C ASP A 150 25.86 -6.75 -2.38
N LYS A 151 25.96 -8.02 -1.98
CA LYS A 151 25.04 -8.60 -1.00
C LYS A 151 25.11 -7.90 0.36
N GLU A 152 26.29 -7.53 0.84
CA GLU A 152 26.44 -6.90 2.15
C GLU A 152 25.95 -5.44 2.12
N GLU A 153 26.18 -4.72 1.03
CA GLU A 153 25.60 -3.40 0.82
C GLU A 153 24.06 -3.46 0.76
N GLN A 154 23.51 -4.47 0.10
CA GLN A 154 22.06 -4.70 0.06
C GLN A 154 21.49 -5.04 1.44
N TRP A 155 22.24 -5.81 2.24
CA TRP A 155 21.90 -6.09 3.63
C TRP A 155 21.86 -4.81 4.46
N LEU A 156 22.90 -3.97 4.43
CA LEU A 156 22.94 -2.73 5.19
C LEU A 156 21.79 -1.80 4.82
N ARG A 157 21.50 -1.68 3.51
CA ARG A 157 20.35 -0.93 3.01
C ARG A 157 19.02 -1.49 3.52
N PHE A 158 18.84 -2.80 3.47
CA PHE A 158 17.65 -3.50 3.96
C PHE A 158 17.47 -3.26 5.46
N GLN A 159 18.52 -3.49 6.26
CA GLN A 159 18.52 -3.31 7.70
C GLN A 159 18.17 -1.87 8.07
N HIS A 160 18.81 -0.89 7.43
CA HIS A 160 18.50 0.52 7.63
C HIS A 160 17.03 0.83 7.32
N HIS A 161 16.51 0.34 6.19
CA HIS A 161 15.11 0.53 5.82
C HIS A 161 14.14 -0.08 6.85
N MET A 162 14.45 -1.26 7.38
CA MET A 162 13.65 -1.90 8.42
C MET A 162 13.64 -1.07 9.71
N GLN A 163 14.80 -0.54 10.11
CA GLN A 163 14.93 0.28 11.31
C GLN A 163 14.20 1.63 11.17
N GLU A 164 14.42 2.36 10.08
CA GLU A 164 13.79 3.67 9.89
C GLU A 164 12.27 3.60 9.73
N LYS A 165 11.77 2.57 9.04
CA LYS A 165 10.34 2.49 8.70
C LYS A 165 9.52 1.71 9.71
N TYR A 166 9.93 0.48 10.04
CA TYR A 166 9.05 -0.51 10.68
C TYR A 166 9.36 -0.80 12.15
N SER A 167 10.54 -0.41 12.64
CA SER A 167 10.93 -0.65 14.04
C SER A 167 9.97 0.03 15.04
N ASN A 168 10.20 -0.21 16.33
CA ASN A 168 9.47 0.49 17.38
C ASN A 168 9.67 2.01 17.36
N ASN A 169 10.81 2.48 16.85
CA ASN A 169 11.10 3.91 16.65
C ASN A 169 10.89 4.35 15.18
N GLY A 170 10.39 3.45 14.33
CA GLY A 170 10.20 3.71 12.91
C GLY A 170 9.03 4.66 12.66
N TYR A 171 9.04 5.35 11.52
CA TYR A 171 8.03 6.36 11.22
C TYR A 171 6.65 5.79 10.87
N ILE A 172 6.52 4.48 10.64
CA ILE A 172 5.21 3.88 10.32
C ILE A 172 4.29 3.97 11.53
N LYS A 173 3.15 4.63 11.35
CA LYS A 173 2.09 4.73 12.37
C LYS A 173 1.00 3.71 12.08
N LEU A 174 0.07 3.48 13.00
CA LEU A 174 -1.23 2.86 12.71
C LEU A 174 -2.33 3.89 13.01
N TRP A 175 -3.41 3.89 12.22
CA TRP A 175 -4.48 4.89 12.28
C TRP A 175 -5.82 4.30 12.75
N ILE A 176 -6.02 3.00 12.56
CA ILE A 176 -7.25 2.30 12.96
C ILE A 176 -6.93 1.41 14.17
N PRO A 177 -7.58 1.64 15.33
CA PRO A 177 -7.37 0.81 16.50
C PRO A 177 -7.96 -0.59 16.30
N ASN A 178 -7.32 -1.60 16.91
CA ASN A 178 -7.70 -3.00 16.84
C ASN A 178 -7.79 -3.54 15.40
N SER A 179 -7.01 -2.98 14.47
CA SER A 179 -6.95 -3.50 13.12
C SER A 179 -6.10 -4.78 13.06
N PRO A 180 -6.27 -5.62 12.01
CA PRO A 180 -5.37 -6.75 11.78
C PRO A 180 -3.89 -6.34 11.69
N ASN A 181 -3.61 -5.09 11.34
CA ASN A 181 -2.27 -4.57 11.17
C ASN A 181 -1.51 -4.37 12.48
N GLU A 182 -2.17 -4.23 13.62
CA GLU A 182 -1.49 -4.16 14.93
C GLU A 182 -0.70 -5.45 15.20
N LYS A 183 -1.36 -6.61 15.03
CA LYS A 183 -0.73 -7.93 15.19
C LYS A 183 0.39 -8.16 14.18
N LYS A 184 0.14 -7.78 12.92
CA LYS A 184 1.12 -7.93 11.83
C LYS A 184 2.36 -7.06 12.03
N LEU A 185 2.19 -5.79 12.39
CA LEU A 185 3.29 -4.88 12.70
C LEU A 185 4.09 -5.36 13.92
N LYS A 186 3.42 -5.92 14.93
CA LYS A 186 4.11 -6.55 16.05
C LYS A 186 5.01 -7.70 15.58
N ALA A 187 4.50 -8.62 14.76
CA ALA A 187 5.28 -9.72 14.22
C ALA A 187 6.51 -9.25 13.41
N VAL A 188 6.34 -8.20 12.59
CA VAL A 188 7.45 -7.55 11.87
C VAL A 188 8.48 -6.99 12.85
N ARG A 189 8.05 -6.29 13.91
CA ARG A 189 8.93 -5.70 14.92
C ARG A 189 9.69 -6.74 15.73
N ASP A 190 9.03 -7.81 16.15
CA ASP A 190 9.65 -8.91 16.89
C ASP A 190 10.83 -9.51 16.09
N ILE A 191 10.73 -9.57 14.75
CA ILE A 191 11.83 -10.00 13.87
C ILE A 191 12.92 -8.93 13.75
N ILE A 192 12.54 -7.65 13.58
CA ILE A 192 13.50 -6.53 13.46
C ILE A 192 14.36 -6.38 14.72
N GLU A 193 13.80 -6.64 15.91
CA GLU A 193 14.50 -6.58 17.19
C GLU A 193 15.46 -7.76 17.42
N ASN A 194 15.39 -8.81 16.60
CA ASN A 194 16.32 -9.93 16.62
C ASN A 194 17.24 -9.87 15.38
N PRO A 195 18.48 -9.35 15.51
CA PRO A 195 19.38 -9.17 14.37
C PRO A 195 19.66 -10.45 13.58
N THR A 196 19.71 -11.60 14.26
CA THR A 196 19.93 -12.91 13.62
C THR A 196 18.74 -13.29 12.75
N LEU A 197 17.51 -13.23 13.30
CA LEU A 197 16.30 -13.52 12.52
C LEU A 197 16.11 -12.53 11.37
N LEU A 198 16.39 -11.25 11.59
CA LEU A 198 16.31 -10.23 10.54
C LEU A 198 17.26 -10.55 9.38
N ARG A 199 18.49 -11.00 9.70
CA ARG A 199 19.47 -11.42 8.69
C ARG A 199 19.01 -12.67 7.95
N GLU A 200 18.44 -13.65 8.66
CA GLU A 200 17.86 -14.85 8.03
C GLU A 200 16.75 -14.51 7.04
N GLN A 201 15.85 -13.57 7.38
CA GLN A 201 14.82 -13.11 6.44
C GLN A 201 15.44 -12.46 5.20
N PHE A 202 16.46 -11.62 5.38
CA PHE A 202 17.16 -11.02 4.25
C PHE A 202 17.79 -12.08 3.33
N GLU A 203 18.56 -13.02 3.87
CA GLU A 203 19.23 -14.06 3.07
C GLU A 203 18.21 -14.93 2.33
N LYS A 204 17.11 -15.30 2.99
CA LYS A 204 16.00 -16.05 2.39
C LYS A 204 15.45 -15.34 1.15
N TYR A 205 15.05 -14.08 1.26
CA TYR A 205 14.42 -13.37 0.15
C TYR A 205 15.45 -12.92 -0.91
N TYR A 206 16.67 -12.59 -0.52
CA TYR A 206 17.75 -12.24 -1.45
C TYR A 206 18.09 -13.42 -2.38
N ALA A 207 18.18 -14.63 -1.83
CA ALA A 207 18.39 -15.84 -2.62
C ALA A 207 17.24 -16.12 -3.62
N GLN A 208 16.00 -15.81 -3.27
CA GLN A 208 14.84 -15.98 -4.16
C GLN A 208 14.87 -14.99 -5.33
N VAL A 209 15.21 -13.72 -5.07
CA VAL A 209 15.33 -12.70 -6.13
C VAL A 209 16.45 -13.05 -7.11
N GLY A 210 17.58 -13.58 -6.62
CA GLY A 210 18.70 -14.02 -7.47
C GLY A 210 18.40 -15.22 -8.37
N ARG A 211 17.46 -16.10 -8.01
CA ARG A 211 17.02 -17.24 -8.84
C ARG A 211 16.05 -16.86 -9.96
N ASN A 212 15.46 -15.67 -9.87
CA ASN A 212 14.45 -15.15 -10.80
C ASN A 212 15.02 -14.10 -11.76
N LYS A 213 16.36 -13.97 -11.83
CA LYS A 213 17.10 -13.26 -12.87
C LYS A 213 17.52 -14.27 -13.93
#